data_AF-A0A6G0N454-F1
#
_entry.id   AF-A0A6G0N454-F1
#
_cell.length_a   1.000
_cell.length_b   1.000
_cell.length_c   1.000
_cell.angle_alpha   90.00
_cell.angle_beta   90.00
_cell.angle_gamma   90.00
#
_symmetry.space_group_name_H-M   'P 1'
#
loop_
_entity.id
_entity.type
_entity.pdbx_description
1 polymer ?
#
loop_
_entity_poly.entity_id
_entity_poly.type
_entity_poly.pdbx_seq_one_letter_code
_entity_poly.pdbx_strand_id
1 'polypeptide(L)'
;MQQTISTVDFAFFAEAAAFLDKNDLMVGGAAYFGLPSTELIDLGLSPFCQDKTEKLSQSTRLRREKEAFRRQKQRQRRKAEREGLEQEALELSQQLKRLKQGIESNAGTCHASVQLSNYYWRDCAAKQRGEREKAESEQKRLVAAKEAQATYIDHLTKMTQSRPEVLTLAGEEGEHKLRRVGDSDDAMFAALLQDVEACYARIDDSHRECDMDNMPIGITNSVHRGPNGEVDFFQHVNRFMQPFEFQDMFKSSWKLAGHPHRTQDRQEYQGAAGLDDTIAVKFRLTRTLATGTKVSVLQRLVVRRFIENDRIFHVWKVYSEGEGILRGMHSDETSWCRFRPTPDGFGT
;
A
#
# COMPACT_ATOMS: atom_id res chain seq x y z
N MET A 1 23.85 -19.72 7.36
CA MET A 1 24.09 -18.44 8.04
C MET A 1 22.85 -17.59 7.79
N GLN A 2 21.97 -17.48 8.78
CA GLN A 2 20.69 -16.78 8.66
C GLN A 2 20.95 -15.27 8.48
N GLN A 3 20.68 -14.74 7.29
CA GLN A 3 20.66 -13.30 7.05
C GLN A 3 19.30 -12.77 7.50
N THR A 4 19.31 -12.07 8.63
CA THR A 4 18.18 -11.30 9.12
C THR A 4 17.91 -10.14 8.17
N ILE A 5 16.75 -10.17 7.52
CA ILE A 5 16.21 -9.10 6.67
C ILE A 5 16.16 -7.80 7.49
N SER A 6 16.74 -6.73 6.96
CA SER A 6 16.79 -5.44 7.67
C SER A 6 15.45 -4.70 7.56
N THR A 7 15.15 -3.87 8.55
CA THR A 7 13.92 -3.05 8.63
C THR A 7 13.73 -2.10 7.44
N VAL A 8 14.81 -1.79 6.71
CA VAL A 8 14.82 -0.91 5.53
C VAL A 8 14.46 -1.67 4.27
N ASP A 9 14.89 -2.93 4.16
CA ASP A 9 14.46 -3.84 3.11
C ASP A 9 12.95 -4.08 3.21
N PHE A 10 12.43 -4.25 4.43
CA PHE A 10 11.00 -4.37 4.67
C PHE A 10 10.21 -3.13 4.21
N ALA A 11 10.73 -1.91 4.40
CA ALA A 11 10.04 -0.68 4.00
C ALA A 11 10.01 -0.47 2.48
N PHE A 12 11.09 -0.81 1.78
CA PHE A 12 11.14 -0.75 0.31
C PHE A 12 10.34 -1.89 -0.34
N PHE A 13 10.43 -3.12 0.18
CA PHE A 13 9.54 -4.20 -0.22
C PHE A 13 8.09 -3.89 0.14
N ALA A 14 7.80 -3.17 1.22
CA ALA A 14 6.46 -2.68 1.53
C ALA A 14 6.02 -1.52 0.62
N GLU A 15 6.93 -0.75 0.02
CA GLU A 15 6.58 0.31 -0.95
C GLU A 15 6.40 -0.25 -2.36
N ALA A 16 7.24 -1.20 -2.78
CA ALA A 16 7.09 -1.96 -4.02
C ALA A 16 5.92 -2.95 -3.94
N ALA A 17 5.73 -3.61 -2.80
CA ALA A 17 4.48 -4.31 -2.48
C ALA A 17 3.35 -3.29 -2.45
N ALA A 18 3.34 -2.20 -1.68
CA ALA A 18 2.25 -1.22 -1.74
C ALA A 18 2.03 -0.56 -3.12
N PHE A 19 2.97 -0.67 -4.05
CA PHE A 19 2.80 -0.30 -5.45
C PHE A 19 2.06 -1.39 -6.25
N LEU A 20 2.34 -2.68 -5.99
CA LEU A 20 1.71 -3.86 -6.58
C LEU A 20 0.44 -4.32 -5.84
N ASP A 21 0.48 -4.43 -4.52
CA ASP A 21 -0.59 -4.60 -3.52
C ASP A 21 -1.63 -3.47 -3.62
N LYS A 22 -1.30 -2.25 -4.09
CA LYS A 22 -2.37 -1.29 -4.45
C LYS A 22 -3.16 -1.69 -5.69
N ASN A 23 -2.78 -2.72 -6.45
CA ASN A 23 -3.68 -3.42 -7.37
C ASN A 23 -4.59 -4.41 -6.64
N ASP A 24 -4.75 -4.30 -5.31
CA ASP A 24 -5.67 -5.05 -4.47
C ASP A 24 -7.04 -5.21 -5.15
N LEU A 25 -7.28 -6.43 -5.63
CA LEU A 25 -8.49 -7.13 -5.26
C LEU A 25 -8.52 -7.13 -3.72
N MET A 26 -9.24 -6.17 -3.15
CA MET A 26 -9.61 -6.16 -1.74
C MET A 26 -10.45 -7.40 -1.45
N VAL A 27 -9.79 -8.52 -1.17
CA VAL A 27 -10.37 -9.67 -0.48
C VAL A 27 -9.48 -9.97 0.71
N GLY A 28 -9.78 -9.29 1.82
CA GLY A 28 -9.29 -9.67 3.13
C GLY A 28 -8.15 -8.83 3.71
N GLY A 29 -8.36 -7.53 3.83
CA GLY A 29 -7.60 -6.67 4.74
C GLY A 29 -8.56 -5.70 5.41
N ALA A 30 -8.84 -5.90 6.70
CA ALA A 30 -9.79 -5.08 7.44
C ALA A 30 -9.34 -3.60 7.52
N ALA A 31 -9.99 -2.73 6.76
CA ALA A 31 -10.06 -1.31 7.02
C ALA A 31 -11.54 -0.87 7.03
N TYR A 32 -12.11 -0.92 8.23
CA TYR A 32 -13.24 -0.12 8.73
C TYR A 32 -14.28 0.40 7.71
N PHE A 33 -15.49 -0.18 7.80
CA PHE A 33 -16.73 0.39 7.30
C PHE A 33 -16.90 1.86 7.76
N GLY A 34 -16.82 2.78 6.79
CA GLY A 34 -17.22 4.17 6.95
C GLY A 34 -18.00 4.60 5.71
N LEU A 35 -19.32 4.41 5.75
CA LEU A 35 -20.26 4.93 4.76
C LEU A 35 -20.11 6.46 4.59
N PRO A 36 -19.99 6.97 3.36
CA PRO A 36 -20.45 8.30 3.01
C PRO A 36 -21.85 8.19 2.39
N SER A 37 -22.77 8.96 2.96
CA SER A 37 -24.17 9.07 2.58
C SER A 37 -24.42 9.20 1.09
N THR A 38 -25.45 8.49 0.65
CA THR A 38 -26.15 8.57 -0.62
C THR A 38 -26.54 10.02 -0.95
N GLU A 39 -26.08 10.54 -2.08
CA GLU A 39 -26.76 11.63 -2.79
C GLU A 39 -27.46 11.05 -4.01
N LEU A 40 -28.79 10.94 -3.86
CA LEU A 40 -29.72 10.54 -4.91
C LEU A 40 -29.91 11.75 -5.84
N ILE A 41 -29.53 11.61 -7.11
CA ILE A 41 -29.95 12.53 -8.17
C ILE A 41 -31.36 12.09 -8.59
N ASP A 42 -32.35 12.95 -8.35
CA ASP A 42 -33.70 12.78 -8.88
C ASP A 42 -33.99 13.89 -9.90
N LEU A 43 -34.23 13.48 -11.15
CA LEU A 43 -34.64 14.34 -12.24
C LEU A 43 -36.15 14.20 -12.44
N GLY A 44 -36.86 15.30 -12.19
CA GLY A 44 -38.07 15.65 -12.96
C GLY A 44 -39.41 15.49 -12.23
N LEU A 45 -40.00 16.64 -11.90
CA LEU A 45 -41.32 17.15 -12.37
C LEU A 45 -42.04 17.96 -11.27
N SER A 46 -42.37 19.20 -11.62
CA SER A 46 -43.25 20.16 -10.90
C SER A 46 -44.70 19.63 -10.89
N PRO A 47 -45.67 20.04 -10.02
CA PRO A 47 -45.80 21.39 -9.40
C PRO A 47 -46.43 21.48 -7.99
N PHE A 48 -45.81 22.21 -7.06
CA PHE A 48 -46.52 22.98 -6.00
C PHE A 48 -45.54 23.90 -5.26
N CYS A 49 -45.59 25.21 -5.56
CA CYS A 49 -44.75 26.22 -4.93
C CYS A 49 -45.52 26.89 -3.77
N GLN A 50 -45.27 26.46 -2.53
CA GLN A 50 -45.45 27.27 -1.31
C GLN A 50 -44.84 26.63 -0.04
N ASP A 51 -44.66 25.29 0.00
CA ASP A 51 -44.13 24.56 1.18
C ASP A 51 -42.57 24.51 1.28
N LYS A 52 -41.85 24.84 0.20
CA LYS A 52 -40.37 24.75 0.15
C LYS A 52 -39.66 25.92 0.87
N THR A 53 -40.31 27.08 0.98
CA THR A 53 -39.72 28.30 1.55
C THR A 53 -39.60 28.27 3.08
N GLU A 54 -40.57 27.67 3.78
CA GLU A 54 -40.49 27.52 5.24
C GLU A 54 -39.50 26.43 5.67
N LYS A 55 -39.44 25.30 4.95
CA LYS A 55 -38.47 24.24 5.22
C LYS A 55 -37.02 24.70 5.00
N LEU A 56 -36.77 25.55 4.01
CA LEU A 56 -35.45 26.14 3.76
C LEU A 56 -35.06 27.18 4.83
N SER A 57 -36.03 27.98 5.33
CA SER A 57 -35.77 28.95 6.41
C SER A 57 -35.48 28.26 7.76
N GLN A 58 -36.18 27.17 8.06
CA GLN A 58 -35.92 26.36 9.25
C GLN A 58 -34.57 25.62 9.16
N SER A 59 -34.23 25.06 8.00
CA SER A 59 -32.93 24.41 7.75
C SER A 59 -31.74 25.37 7.91
N THR A 60 -31.86 26.60 7.40
CA THR A 60 -30.81 27.62 7.56
C THR A 60 -30.65 28.10 9.00
N ARG A 61 -31.75 28.19 9.76
CA ARG A 61 -31.72 28.51 11.20
C ARG A 61 -31.02 27.43 12.02
N LEU A 62 -31.34 26.16 11.80
CA LEU A 62 -30.67 25.02 12.44
C LEU A 62 -29.17 24.96 12.11
N ARG A 63 -28.79 25.31 10.88
CA ARG A 63 -27.37 25.38 10.48
C ARG A 63 -26.61 26.46 11.27
N ARG A 64 -27.21 27.64 11.43
CA ARG A 64 -26.63 28.76 12.21
C ARG A 64 -26.48 28.41 13.69
N GLU A 65 -27.46 27.73 14.27
CA GLU A 65 -27.40 27.26 15.67
C GLU A 65 -26.29 26.22 15.87
N LYS A 66 -26.16 25.24 14.95
CA LYS A 66 -25.05 24.26 14.97
C LYS A 66 -23.68 24.91 14.78
N GLU A 67 -23.57 25.96 13.97
CA GLU A 67 -22.32 26.73 13.81
C GLU A 67 -21.99 27.55 15.06
N ALA A 68 -22.99 28.20 15.68
CA ALA A 68 -22.81 28.92 16.93
C ALA A 68 -22.34 27.99 18.06
N PHE A 69 -22.94 26.80 18.18
CA PHE A 69 -22.52 25.78 19.14
C PHE A 69 -21.08 25.31 18.90
N ARG A 70 -20.69 25.08 17.64
CA ARG A 70 -19.30 24.73 17.26
C ARG A 70 -18.31 25.83 17.67
N ARG A 71 -18.64 27.11 17.40
CA ARG A 71 -17.81 28.26 17.79
C ARG A 71 -17.68 28.40 19.31
N GLN A 72 -18.76 28.16 20.06
CA GLN A 72 -18.74 28.18 21.52
C GLN A 72 -17.83 27.08 22.09
N LYS A 73 -17.95 25.84 21.60
CA LYS A 73 -17.11 24.71 22.02
C LYS A 73 -15.62 24.98 21.74
N GLN A 74 -15.29 25.56 20.59
CA GLN A 74 -13.90 25.93 20.26
C GLN A 74 -13.36 27.04 21.17
N ARG A 75 -14.18 28.03 21.54
CA ARG A 75 -13.78 29.08 22.50
C ARG A 75 -13.53 28.50 23.89
N GLN A 76 -14.36 27.56 24.35
CA GLN A 76 -14.17 26.88 25.63
C GLN A 76 -12.88 26.05 25.66
N ARG A 77 -12.57 25.30 24.59
CA ARG A 77 -11.31 24.54 24.50
C ARG A 77 -10.07 25.43 24.62
N ARG A 78 -10.02 26.52 23.87
CA ARG A 78 -8.90 27.48 23.96
C ARG A 78 -8.80 28.15 25.32
N LYS A 79 -9.93 28.39 25.99
CA LYS A 79 -9.93 28.94 27.34
C LYS A 79 -9.34 27.93 28.34
N ALA A 80 -9.78 26.69 28.31
CA ALA A 80 -9.28 25.62 29.18
C ALA A 80 -7.79 25.33 28.95
N GLU A 81 -7.34 25.33 27.69
CA GLU A 81 -5.93 25.16 27.33
C GLU A 81 -5.05 26.26 27.94
N ARG A 82 -5.46 27.53 27.79
CA ARG A 82 -4.74 28.66 28.38
C ARG A 82 -4.71 28.59 29.91
N GLU A 83 -5.83 28.26 30.54
CA GLU A 83 -5.89 28.10 32.00
C GLU A 83 -4.96 26.97 32.49
N GLY A 84 -4.86 25.86 31.74
CA GLY A 84 -3.91 24.79 32.02
C GLY A 84 -2.45 25.24 31.89
N LEU A 85 -2.11 25.98 30.84
CA LEU A 85 -0.77 26.52 30.63
C LEU A 85 -0.37 27.54 31.71
N GLU A 86 -1.31 28.36 32.18
CA GLU A 86 -1.07 29.30 33.28
C GLU A 86 -0.77 28.56 34.61
N GLN A 87 -1.44 27.43 34.87
CA GLN A 87 -1.16 26.59 36.04
C GLN A 87 0.23 25.94 35.96
N GLU A 88 0.59 25.38 34.81
CA GLU A 88 1.91 24.76 34.61
C GLU A 88 3.05 25.78 34.74
N ALA A 89 2.88 26.98 34.18
CA ALA A 89 3.85 28.06 34.31
C ALA A 89 4.04 28.49 35.78
N LEU A 90 2.95 28.52 36.57
CA LEU A 90 3.01 28.80 38.00
C LEU A 90 3.78 27.71 38.76
N GLU A 91 3.50 26.44 38.46
CA GLU A 91 4.18 25.30 39.08
C GLU A 91 5.69 25.31 38.79
N LEU A 92 6.08 25.46 37.53
CA LEU A 92 7.48 25.52 37.11
C LEU A 92 8.21 26.71 37.74
N SER A 93 7.54 27.86 37.86
CA SER A 93 8.10 29.03 38.54
C SER A 93 8.36 28.77 40.02
N GLN A 94 7.46 28.05 40.71
CA GLN A 94 7.66 27.65 42.10
C GLN A 94 8.79 26.62 42.25
N GLN A 95 8.92 25.67 41.33
CA GLN A 95 10.02 24.71 41.31
C GLN A 95 11.37 25.41 41.14
N LEU A 96 11.46 26.37 40.20
CA LEU A 96 12.67 27.18 40.01
C LEU A 96 13.03 27.99 41.25
N LYS A 97 12.05 28.58 41.93
CA LYS A 97 12.29 29.34 43.16
C LYS A 97 12.85 28.45 44.27
N ARG A 98 12.30 27.23 44.44
CA ARG A 98 12.79 26.23 45.40
C ARG A 98 14.24 25.82 45.10
N LEU A 99 14.56 25.56 43.83
CA LEU A 99 15.91 25.19 43.40
C LEU A 99 16.91 26.33 43.67
N LYS A 100 16.56 27.57 43.33
CA LYS A 100 17.43 28.73 43.59
C LYS A 100 17.71 28.93 45.08
N GLN A 101 16.68 28.84 45.92
CA GLN A 101 16.84 28.92 47.37
C GLN A 101 17.70 27.79 47.94
N GLY A 102 17.58 26.57 47.39
CA GLY A 102 18.43 25.44 47.77
C GLY A 102 19.90 25.65 47.40
N ILE A 103 20.17 26.26 46.25
CA ILE A 103 21.54 26.60 45.81
C ILE A 103 22.15 27.70 46.70
N GLU A 104 21.39 28.76 46.98
CA GLU A 104 21.84 29.88 47.84
C GLU A 104 22.13 29.42 49.28
N SER A 105 21.31 28.51 49.82
CA SER A 105 21.50 27.95 51.17
C SER A 105 22.72 27.02 51.27
N ASN A 106 23.11 26.37 50.18
CA ASN A 106 24.24 25.44 50.13
C ASN A 106 25.59 26.08 49.76
N ALA A 107 25.62 27.38 49.46
CA ALA A 107 26.82 28.10 49.03
C ALA A 107 27.93 28.20 50.11
N GLY A 108 27.66 27.84 51.36
CA GLY A 108 28.62 27.88 52.48
C GLY A 108 29.57 26.68 52.61
N THR A 109 29.44 25.62 51.81
CA THR A 109 30.20 24.37 52.01
C THR A 109 31.20 24.11 50.88
N CYS A 110 32.37 24.74 50.93
CA CYS A 110 33.36 24.74 49.84
C CYS A 110 33.90 23.34 49.45
N HIS A 111 33.96 22.36 50.36
CA HIS A 111 34.47 21.01 50.04
C HIS A 111 33.44 20.12 49.34
N ALA A 112 32.15 20.30 49.64
CA ALA A 112 31.06 19.61 48.95
C ALA A 112 30.90 20.12 47.51
N SER A 113 31.09 21.42 47.28
CA SER A 113 31.00 22.06 45.95
C SER A 113 32.00 21.47 44.93
N VAL A 114 33.26 21.23 45.33
CA VAL A 114 34.29 20.67 44.45
C VAL A 114 34.05 19.19 44.16
N GLN A 115 33.63 18.40 45.16
CA GLN A 115 33.27 17.00 44.95
C GLN A 115 32.02 16.85 44.07
N LEU A 116 30.97 17.65 44.31
CA LEU A 116 29.77 17.71 43.48
C LEU A 116 30.10 18.13 42.03
N SER A 117 31.03 19.08 41.85
CA SER A 117 31.52 19.47 40.53
C SER A 117 32.27 18.34 39.83
N ASN A 118 33.08 17.55 40.55
CA ASN A 118 33.81 16.40 39.99
C ASN A 118 32.85 15.26 39.58
N TYR A 119 31.85 14.95 40.42
CA TYR A 119 30.80 13.99 40.07
C TYR A 119 29.98 14.47 38.85
N TYR A 120 29.62 15.75 38.81
CA TYR A 120 28.90 16.34 37.67
C TYR A 120 29.69 16.21 36.36
N TRP A 121 30.99 16.58 36.35
CA TRP A 121 31.81 16.46 35.15
C TRP A 121 32.09 15.01 34.74
N ARG A 122 32.22 14.09 35.70
CA ARG A 122 32.35 12.66 35.43
C ARG A 122 31.08 12.09 34.79
N ASP A 123 29.90 12.47 35.28
CA ASP A 123 28.62 12.08 34.70
C ASP A 123 28.41 12.69 33.30
N CYS A 124 28.78 13.96 33.10
CA CYS A 124 28.76 14.59 31.78
C CYS A 124 29.69 13.87 30.79
N ALA A 125 30.91 13.53 31.21
CA ALA A 125 31.85 12.80 30.37
C ALA A 125 31.37 11.38 30.05
N ALA A 126 30.76 10.69 31.02
CA ALA A 126 30.16 9.37 30.80
C ALA A 126 28.97 9.45 29.83
N LYS A 127 28.11 10.46 29.98
CA LYS A 127 26.98 10.71 29.08
C LYS A 127 27.45 11.01 27.66
N GLN A 128 28.43 11.90 27.50
CA GLN A 128 29.01 12.24 26.19
C GLN A 128 29.67 11.03 25.53
N ARG A 129 30.37 10.18 26.30
CA ARG A 129 30.92 8.93 25.78
C ARG A 129 29.81 8.00 25.26
N GLY A 130 28.75 7.81 26.04
CA GLY A 130 27.62 6.98 25.63
C GLY A 130 26.87 7.53 24.40
N GLU A 131 26.73 8.86 24.30
CA GLU A 131 26.17 9.51 23.11
C GLU A 131 27.07 9.32 21.89
N ARG A 132 28.40 9.44 22.05
CA ARG A 132 29.37 9.19 20.98
C ARG A 132 29.29 7.74 20.48
N GLU A 133 29.27 6.76 21.39
CA GLU A 133 29.19 5.34 21.04
C GLU A 133 27.89 5.02 20.28
N LYS A 134 26.76 5.59 20.69
CA LYS A 134 25.48 5.46 19.96
C LYS A 134 25.56 6.07 18.56
N ALA A 135 26.13 7.28 18.45
CA ALA A 135 26.30 7.94 17.16
C ALA A 135 27.24 7.16 16.22
N GLU A 136 28.33 6.61 16.74
CA GLU A 136 29.24 5.77 15.96
C GLU A 136 28.60 4.46 15.50
N SER A 137 27.80 3.82 16.37
CA SER A 137 27.05 2.62 16.01
C SER A 137 26.04 2.92 14.90
N GLU A 138 25.33 4.04 15.02
CA GLU A 138 24.37 4.47 14.00
C GLU A 138 25.07 4.84 12.70
N GLN A 139 26.19 5.54 12.75
CA GLN A 139 27.01 5.84 11.57
C GLN A 139 27.45 4.56 10.86
N LYS A 140 27.94 3.55 11.59
CA LYS A 140 28.31 2.24 11.00
C LYS A 140 27.11 1.58 10.32
N ARG A 141 25.94 1.59 10.97
CA ARG A 141 24.69 1.05 10.41
C ARG A 141 24.30 1.77 9.11
N LEU A 142 24.36 3.09 9.10
CA LEU A 142 24.01 3.90 7.93
C LEU A 142 25.01 3.74 6.78
N VAL A 143 26.30 3.64 7.07
CA VAL A 143 27.33 3.37 6.05
C VAL A 143 27.09 2.00 5.41
N ALA A 144 26.87 0.95 6.20
CA ALA A 144 26.56 -0.38 5.68
C ALA A 144 25.27 -0.39 4.85
N ALA A 145 24.22 0.31 5.29
CA ALA A 145 22.98 0.45 4.54
C ALA A 145 23.20 1.20 3.20
N LYS A 146 24.01 2.24 3.20
CA LYS A 146 24.39 2.99 1.98
C LYS A 146 25.17 2.10 1.01
N GLU A 147 26.13 1.31 1.49
CA GLU A 147 26.90 0.39 0.65
C GLU A 147 26.02 -0.72 0.05
N ALA A 148 25.07 -1.26 0.84
CA ALA A 148 24.10 -2.23 0.36
C ALA A 148 23.17 -1.62 -0.72
N GLN A 149 22.66 -0.41 -0.49
CA GLN A 149 21.86 0.32 -1.48
C GLN A 149 22.66 0.64 -2.75
N ALA A 150 23.92 1.06 -2.61
CA ALA A 150 24.79 1.32 -3.76
C ALA A 150 25.01 0.06 -4.60
N THR A 151 25.19 -1.10 -3.95
CA THR A 151 25.33 -2.39 -4.61
C THR A 151 24.02 -2.79 -5.33
N TYR A 152 22.87 -2.59 -4.70
CA TYR A 152 21.57 -2.84 -5.31
C TYR A 152 21.30 -1.95 -6.52
N ILE A 153 21.59 -0.64 -6.40
CA ILE A 153 21.46 0.30 -7.52
C ILE A 153 22.41 -0.07 -8.65
N ASP A 154 23.65 -0.45 -8.35
CA ASP A 154 24.62 -0.92 -9.34
C ASP A 154 24.10 -2.17 -10.06
N HIS A 155 23.50 -3.12 -9.34
CA HIS A 155 22.87 -4.30 -9.95
C HIS A 155 21.70 -3.93 -10.87
N LEU A 156 20.78 -3.05 -10.43
CA LEU A 156 19.69 -2.56 -11.28
C LEU A 156 20.20 -1.77 -12.50
N THR A 157 21.26 -1.00 -12.32
CA THR A 157 21.92 -0.24 -13.39
C THR A 157 22.58 -1.17 -14.39
N LYS A 158 23.25 -2.23 -13.91
CA LYS A 158 23.83 -3.26 -14.77
C LYS A 158 22.74 -4.02 -15.53
N MET A 159 21.64 -4.41 -14.88
CA MET A 159 20.51 -5.06 -15.55
C MET A 159 19.86 -4.19 -16.63
N THR A 160 19.86 -2.87 -16.43
CA THR A 160 19.32 -1.92 -17.42
C THR A 160 20.32 -1.61 -18.54
N GLN A 161 21.63 -1.63 -18.26
CA GLN A 161 22.70 -1.42 -19.25
C GLN A 161 23.08 -2.69 -20.03
N SER A 162 22.91 -3.89 -19.43
CA SER A 162 23.19 -5.18 -20.05
C SER A 162 22.11 -5.60 -21.05
N ARG A 163 21.11 -4.75 -21.30
CA ARG A 163 20.19 -4.89 -22.42
C ARG A 163 20.79 -4.18 -23.63
N PRO A 164 21.33 -4.90 -24.64
CA PRO A 164 21.89 -4.23 -25.79
C PRO A 164 20.76 -3.63 -26.64
N GLU A 165 20.88 -2.35 -26.96
CA GLU A 165 20.22 -1.79 -28.13
C GLU A 165 20.80 -2.44 -29.39
N VAL A 166 19.95 -3.28 -30.03
CA VAL A 166 19.97 -3.70 -31.45
C VAL A 166 21.10 -4.66 -31.90
N LEU A 167 20.73 -5.91 -32.24
CA LEU A 167 20.73 -6.45 -33.62
C LEU A 167 20.48 -7.97 -33.62
N THR A 168 19.53 -8.35 -34.48
CA THR A 168 19.37 -9.61 -35.22
C THR A 168 20.51 -10.61 -35.04
N LEU A 169 20.21 -11.83 -34.57
CA LEU A 169 20.72 -13.09 -35.11
C LEU A 169 19.94 -14.27 -34.50
N ALA A 170 19.57 -15.21 -35.37
CA ALA A 170 18.79 -16.40 -35.08
C ALA A 170 19.55 -17.40 -34.21
N GLY A 171 18.82 -18.16 -33.39
CA GLY A 171 19.34 -19.35 -32.71
C GLY A 171 18.63 -19.68 -31.41
N GLU A 172 17.66 -20.59 -31.51
CA GLU A 172 17.28 -21.62 -30.52
C GLU A 172 16.65 -21.21 -29.17
N GLU A 173 15.34 -21.48 -29.09
CA GLU A 173 14.58 -22.06 -27.97
C GLU A 173 14.77 -21.48 -26.56
N GLY A 174 13.91 -20.50 -26.24
CA GLY A 174 13.55 -20.10 -24.89
C GLY A 174 12.26 -19.28 -24.94
N GLU A 175 11.19 -19.78 -24.31
CA GLU A 175 9.79 -19.29 -24.38
C GLU A 175 9.52 -17.96 -23.65
N HIS A 176 10.44 -17.00 -23.71
CA HIS A 176 10.15 -15.61 -23.33
C HIS A 176 10.45 -14.70 -24.51
N LYS A 177 9.70 -14.90 -25.60
CA LYS A 177 9.64 -13.90 -26.66
C LYS A 177 9.03 -12.65 -26.06
N LEU A 178 9.88 -11.64 -25.90
CA LEU A 178 9.55 -10.25 -25.70
C LEU A 178 8.62 -9.81 -26.85
N ARG A 179 7.31 -10.07 -26.70
CA ARG A 179 6.30 -9.79 -27.70
C ARG A 179 6.09 -8.28 -27.67
N ARG A 180 6.91 -7.56 -28.44
CA ARG A 180 6.54 -6.23 -28.92
C ARG A 180 5.34 -6.42 -29.84
N VAL A 181 4.15 -6.58 -29.26
CA VAL A 181 2.89 -6.52 -30.00
C VAL A 181 2.69 -5.06 -30.35
N GLY A 182 3.17 -4.70 -31.52
CA GLY A 182 2.50 -3.64 -32.26
C GLY A 182 1.12 -4.12 -32.71
N ASP A 183 0.22 -3.15 -32.77
CA ASP A 183 -1.04 -3.12 -33.53
C ASP A 183 -2.32 -3.58 -32.83
N SER A 184 -3.06 -2.56 -32.35
CA SER A 184 -4.36 -2.54 -31.69
C SER A 184 -4.43 -3.12 -30.27
N ASP A 185 -5.13 -2.39 -29.38
CA ASP A 185 -5.48 -2.87 -28.03
C ASP A 185 -6.24 -4.21 -28.11
N ASP A 186 -6.99 -4.44 -29.19
CA ASP A 186 -7.75 -5.67 -29.39
C ASP A 186 -6.86 -6.92 -29.48
N ALA A 187 -5.72 -6.82 -30.17
CA ALA A 187 -4.77 -7.94 -30.28
C ALA A 187 -4.08 -8.22 -28.94
N MET A 188 -3.88 -7.18 -28.12
CA MET A 188 -3.36 -7.32 -26.76
C MET A 188 -4.36 -8.03 -25.86
N PHE A 189 -5.62 -7.62 -25.87
CA PHE A 189 -6.66 -8.27 -25.08
C PHE A 189 -6.89 -9.73 -25.48
N ALA A 190 -6.90 -10.03 -26.79
CA ALA A 190 -7.00 -11.41 -27.27
C ALA A 190 -5.85 -12.29 -26.77
N ALA A 191 -4.62 -11.76 -26.76
CA ALA A 191 -3.46 -12.49 -26.24
C ALA A 191 -3.52 -12.70 -24.73
N LEU A 192 -3.86 -11.66 -23.97
CA LEU A 192 -4.02 -11.77 -22.50
C LEU A 192 -5.13 -12.77 -22.14
N LEU A 193 -6.20 -12.85 -22.94
CA LEU A 193 -7.25 -13.85 -22.74
C LEU A 193 -6.75 -15.28 -22.97
N GLN A 194 -5.98 -15.51 -24.03
CA GLN A 194 -5.32 -16.81 -24.26
C GLN A 194 -4.38 -17.17 -23.12
N ASP A 195 -3.62 -16.21 -22.62
CA ASP A 195 -2.71 -16.42 -21.49
C ASP A 195 -3.49 -16.79 -20.21
N VAL A 196 -4.63 -16.15 -19.95
CA VAL A 196 -5.51 -16.49 -18.82
C VAL A 196 -6.03 -17.93 -18.92
N GLU A 197 -6.44 -18.37 -20.12
CA GLU A 197 -6.85 -19.76 -20.35
C GLU A 197 -5.69 -20.74 -20.12
N ALA A 198 -4.51 -20.44 -20.65
CA ALA A 198 -3.31 -21.25 -20.47
C ALA A 198 -2.83 -21.30 -19.00
N CYS A 199 -3.03 -20.21 -18.24
CA CYS A 199 -2.76 -20.18 -16.80
C CYS A 199 -3.74 -21.07 -16.05
N TYR A 200 -5.03 -20.99 -16.35
CA TYR A 200 -6.03 -21.85 -15.73
C TYR A 200 -5.78 -23.34 -16.02
N ALA A 201 -5.37 -23.70 -17.24
CA ALA A 201 -5.03 -25.08 -17.60
C ALA A 201 -3.91 -25.71 -16.74
N ARG A 202 -3.05 -24.89 -16.13
CA ARG A 202 -1.94 -25.32 -15.26
C ARG A 202 -2.17 -25.00 -13.77
N ILE A 203 -3.33 -24.47 -13.40
CA ILE A 203 -3.52 -23.86 -12.07
C ILE A 203 -3.42 -24.86 -10.92
N ASP A 204 -3.84 -26.11 -11.15
CA ASP A 204 -3.74 -27.16 -10.15
C ASP A 204 -2.28 -27.58 -9.92
N ASP A 205 -1.42 -27.49 -10.94
CA ASP A 205 0.01 -27.74 -10.81
C ASP A 205 0.66 -26.64 -9.95
N SER A 206 0.36 -25.38 -10.28
CA SER A 206 0.83 -24.21 -9.51
C SER A 206 0.41 -24.27 -8.04
N HIS A 207 -0.81 -24.73 -7.76
CA HIS A 207 -1.27 -24.90 -6.38
C HIS A 207 -0.55 -26.01 -5.62
N ARG A 208 -0.21 -27.11 -6.28
CA ARG A 208 0.57 -28.19 -5.67
C ARG A 208 2.00 -27.72 -5.38
N GLU A 209 2.61 -26.98 -6.29
CA GLU A 209 3.95 -26.40 -6.07
C GLU A 209 3.98 -25.40 -4.91
N CYS A 210 2.91 -24.61 -4.74
CA CYS A 210 2.78 -23.66 -3.63
C CYS A 210 2.34 -24.31 -2.30
N ASP A 211 2.00 -25.60 -2.30
CA ASP A 211 1.39 -26.33 -1.18
C ASP A 211 0.25 -25.53 -0.48
N MET A 212 -0.62 -24.95 -1.30
CA MET A 212 -1.55 -23.91 -0.85
C MET A 212 -2.55 -24.40 0.21
N ASP A 213 -2.85 -25.70 0.24
CA ASP A 213 -3.78 -26.30 1.20
C ASP A 213 -3.17 -26.50 2.59
N ASN A 214 -1.84 -26.63 2.69
CA ASN A 214 -1.13 -26.77 3.97
C ASN A 214 -0.49 -25.45 4.44
N MET A 215 -0.40 -24.44 3.57
CA MET A 215 0.15 -23.13 3.94
C MET A 215 -0.60 -22.50 5.13
N PRO A 216 0.06 -21.93 6.14
CA PRO A 216 -0.63 -21.23 7.23
C PRO A 216 -1.48 -20.07 6.70
N ILE A 217 -2.55 -19.73 7.45
CA ILE A 217 -3.30 -18.50 7.20
C ILE A 217 -2.36 -17.31 7.37
N GLY A 218 -2.31 -16.43 6.37
CA GLY A 218 -1.40 -15.29 6.33
C GLY A 218 -0.81 -15.06 4.93
N ILE A 219 0.26 -14.27 4.92
CA ILE A 219 0.99 -13.85 3.72
C ILE A 219 2.38 -14.49 3.74
N THR A 220 2.77 -15.09 2.62
CA THR A 220 4.09 -15.66 2.39
C THR A 220 4.73 -15.04 1.16
N ASN A 221 5.95 -14.52 1.30
CA ASN A 221 6.75 -13.97 0.20
C ASN A 221 7.98 -14.82 -0.02
N SER A 222 8.27 -15.16 -1.28
CA SER A 222 9.45 -15.92 -1.66
C SER A 222 10.08 -15.36 -2.95
N VAL A 223 11.38 -15.60 -3.11
CA VAL A 223 12.15 -15.22 -4.30
C VAL A 223 12.64 -16.50 -4.94
N HIS A 224 12.23 -16.74 -6.19
CA HIS A 224 12.67 -17.89 -6.97
C HIS A 224 13.83 -17.48 -7.85
N ARG A 225 14.89 -18.31 -7.84
CA ARG A 225 16.12 -18.06 -8.57
C ARG A 225 16.40 -19.20 -9.52
N GLY A 226 16.81 -18.86 -10.73
CA GLY A 226 17.17 -19.82 -11.75
C GLY A 226 18.49 -20.54 -11.45
N PRO A 227 18.88 -21.51 -12.28
CA PRO A 227 20.12 -22.26 -12.14
C PRO A 227 21.39 -21.39 -12.15
N ASN A 228 21.32 -20.22 -12.78
CA ASN A 228 22.39 -19.22 -12.85
C ASN A 228 22.48 -18.33 -11.59
N GLY A 229 21.55 -18.48 -10.64
CA GLY A 229 21.45 -17.67 -9.43
C GLY A 229 20.77 -16.31 -9.62
N GLU A 230 20.34 -15.98 -10.84
CA GLU A 230 19.52 -14.78 -11.11
C GLU A 230 18.09 -14.98 -10.60
N VAL A 231 17.40 -13.87 -10.33
CA VAL A 231 16.01 -13.92 -9.86
C VAL A 231 15.11 -14.12 -11.07
N ASP A 232 14.39 -15.25 -11.11
CA ASP A 232 13.43 -15.56 -12.16
C ASP A 232 12.11 -14.85 -11.90
N PHE A 233 11.56 -15.01 -10.69
CA PHE A 233 10.32 -14.37 -10.29
C PHE A 233 10.19 -14.19 -8.77
N PHE A 234 9.36 -13.22 -8.39
CA PHE A 234 8.90 -13.03 -7.03
C PHE A 234 7.54 -13.71 -6.87
N GLN A 235 7.36 -14.42 -5.78
CA GLN A 235 6.10 -15.10 -5.48
C GLN A 235 5.51 -14.53 -4.20
N HIS A 236 4.25 -14.13 -4.30
CA HIS A 236 3.43 -13.65 -3.20
C HIS A 236 2.22 -14.57 -3.06
N VAL A 237 2.11 -15.28 -1.95
CA VAL A 237 1.00 -16.18 -1.69
C VAL A 237 0.25 -15.70 -0.47
N ASN A 238 -1.08 -15.70 -0.59
CA ASN A 238 -1.96 -15.23 0.43
C ASN A 238 -3.08 -16.24 0.68
N ARG A 239 -3.27 -16.60 1.95
CA ARG A 239 -4.37 -17.46 2.40
C ARG A 239 -5.09 -16.82 3.57
N PHE A 240 -6.37 -16.52 3.40
CA PHE A 240 -7.24 -16.01 4.46
C PHE A 240 -8.55 -16.77 4.56
N MET A 241 -9.20 -16.64 5.71
CA MET A 241 -10.59 -17.05 5.92
C MET A 241 -11.45 -15.79 6.00
N GLN A 242 -12.57 -15.78 5.30
CA GLN A 242 -13.57 -14.72 5.34
C GLN A 242 -14.82 -15.20 6.06
N PRO A 243 -15.36 -14.44 7.03
CA PRO A 243 -16.52 -14.82 7.85
C PRO A 243 -17.84 -14.57 7.11
N PHE A 244 -17.89 -14.93 5.84
CA PHE A 244 -18.99 -14.65 4.94
C PHE A 244 -19.30 -15.92 4.13
N GLU A 245 -20.57 -16.09 3.81
CA GLU A 245 -21.05 -17.24 3.05
C GLU A 245 -20.41 -17.26 1.64
N PHE A 246 -20.14 -18.48 1.17
CA PHE A 246 -19.38 -18.73 -0.06
C PHE A 246 -19.97 -18.06 -1.30
N GLN A 247 -21.29 -18.18 -1.50
CA GLN A 247 -21.94 -17.57 -2.65
C GLN A 247 -21.91 -16.04 -2.60
N ASP A 248 -22.10 -15.44 -1.42
CA ASP A 248 -22.05 -13.99 -1.24
C ASP A 248 -20.63 -13.43 -1.43
N MET A 249 -19.61 -14.12 -0.92
CA MET A 249 -18.20 -13.76 -1.14
C MET A 249 -17.83 -13.80 -2.60
N PHE A 250 -18.20 -14.88 -3.29
CA PHE A 250 -17.95 -15.04 -4.71
C PHE A 250 -18.63 -13.94 -5.56
N LYS A 251 -19.92 -13.66 -5.33
CA LYS A 251 -20.63 -12.59 -6.06
C LYS A 251 -19.98 -11.23 -5.84
N SER A 252 -19.52 -10.98 -4.61
CA SER A 252 -18.87 -9.72 -4.25
C SER A 252 -17.48 -9.62 -4.86
N SER A 253 -16.68 -10.69 -4.84
CA SER A 253 -15.34 -10.71 -5.42
C SER A 253 -15.37 -10.49 -6.92
N TRP A 254 -16.37 -11.03 -7.64
CA TRP A 254 -16.51 -10.79 -9.09
C TRP A 254 -16.77 -9.32 -9.43
N LYS A 255 -17.58 -8.61 -8.62
CA LYS A 255 -17.81 -7.16 -8.81
C LYS A 255 -16.53 -6.33 -8.63
N LEU A 256 -15.61 -6.80 -7.79
CA LEU A 256 -14.34 -6.13 -7.52
C LEU A 256 -13.26 -6.48 -8.56
N ALA A 257 -13.38 -7.64 -9.22
CA ALA A 257 -12.39 -8.16 -10.14
C ALA A 257 -12.02 -7.21 -11.30
N GLY A 258 -12.98 -6.40 -11.77
CA GLY A 258 -12.75 -5.42 -12.84
C GLY A 258 -12.20 -4.06 -12.40
N HIS A 259 -11.74 -3.96 -11.14
CA HIS A 259 -11.31 -2.72 -10.47
C HIS A 259 -12.20 -1.51 -10.79
N PRO A 260 -13.49 -1.52 -10.42
CA PRO A 260 -14.44 -0.47 -10.80
C PRO A 260 -14.06 0.94 -10.31
N HIS A 261 -13.21 1.03 -9.28
CA HIS A 261 -12.69 2.29 -8.76
C HIS A 261 -11.63 2.95 -9.68
N ARG A 262 -11.14 2.26 -10.71
CA ARG A 262 -10.14 2.77 -11.66
C ARG A 262 -10.83 3.39 -12.87
N THR A 263 -11.25 4.65 -12.73
CA THR A 263 -12.12 5.31 -13.72
C THR A 263 -11.38 6.13 -14.78
N GLN A 264 -10.12 6.51 -14.54
CA GLN A 264 -9.37 7.36 -15.47
C GLN A 264 -9.06 6.62 -16.77
N ASP A 265 -9.50 7.19 -17.89
CA ASP A 265 -9.40 6.62 -19.25
C ASP A 265 -9.88 5.16 -19.34
N ARG A 266 -10.87 4.79 -18.51
CA ARG A 266 -11.39 3.43 -18.46
C ARG A 266 -12.14 3.10 -19.76
N GLN A 267 -11.76 2.01 -20.40
CA GLN A 267 -12.37 1.50 -21.62
C GLN A 267 -12.55 -0.01 -21.49
N GLU A 268 -13.71 -0.51 -21.91
CA GLU A 268 -14.01 -1.94 -21.93
C GLU A 268 -13.70 -2.50 -23.31
N TYR A 269 -13.10 -3.69 -23.33
CA TYR A 269 -12.79 -4.38 -24.57
C TYR A 269 -14.06 -5.03 -25.14
N GLN A 270 -14.41 -4.65 -26.37
CA GLN A 270 -15.65 -5.11 -27.02
C GLN A 270 -15.68 -6.62 -27.24
N GLY A 271 -14.53 -7.28 -27.41
CA GLY A 271 -14.46 -8.74 -27.55
C GLY A 271 -14.88 -9.51 -26.29
N ALA A 272 -14.96 -8.85 -25.13
CA ALA A 272 -15.50 -9.43 -23.90
C ALA A 272 -16.99 -9.08 -23.66
N ALA A 273 -17.61 -8.28 -24.54
CA ALA A 273 -19.00 -7.90 -24.37
C ALA A 273 -19.92 -9.13 -24.48
N GLY A 274 -20.77 -9.35 -23.47
CA GLY A 274 -21.68 -10.49 -23.40
C GLY A 274 -21.07 -11.78 -22.83
N LEU A 275 -19.79 -11.78 -22.47
CA LEU A 275 -19.16 -12.88 -21.73
C LEU A 275 -19.29 -12.63 -20.23
N ASP A 276 -20.26 -13.28 -19.57
CA ASP A 276 -20.52 -13.12 -18.14
C ASP A 276 -19.37 -13.59 -17.23
N ASP A 277 -18.47 -14.41 -17.76
CA ASP A 277 -17.32 -14.99 -17.07
C ASP A 277 -16.01 -14.21 -17.28
N THR A 278 -16.02 -13.15 -18.09
CA THR A 278 -14.81 -12.48 -18.56
C THR A 278 -14.92 -10.96 -18.37
N ILE A 279 -13.88 -10.35 -17.80
CA ILE A 279 -13.72 -8.90 -17.71
C ILE A 279 -12.45 -8.53 -18.45
N ALA A 280 -12.53 -7.63 -19.42
CA ALA A 280 -11.37 -7.10 -20.13
C ALA A 280 -11.45 -5.58 -20.21
N VAL A 281 -10.55 -4.89 -19.52
CA VAL A 281 -10.59 -3.43 -19.37
C VAL A 281 -9.22 -2.80 -19.46
N LYS A 282 -9.18 -1.60 -20.01
CA LYS A 282 -8.02 -0.72 -20.04
C LYS A 282 -8.30 0.47 -19.15
N PHE A 283 -7.34 0.92 -18.36
CA PHE A 283 -7.45 2.17 -17.60
C PHE A 283 -6.07 2.75 -17.31
N ARG A 284 -6.03 4.03 -16.95
CA ARG A 284 -4.78 4.72 -16.62
C ARG A 284 -4.64 4.91 -15.11
N LEU A 285 -3.43 4.66 -14.62
CA LEU A 285 -3.02 5.03 -13.28
C LEU A 285 -2.16 6.26 -13.31
N THR A 286 -2.49 7.24 -12.49
CA THR A 286 -1.68 8.44 -12.30
C THR A 286 -1.27 8.53 -10.84
N ARG A 287 0.02 8.78 -10.59
CA ARG A 287 0.53 9.07 -9.25
C ARG A 287 1.47 10.27 -9.28
N THR A 288 1.51 10.98 -8.17
CA THR A 288 2.51 12.01 -7.92
C THR A 288 3.60 11.38 -7.04
N LEU A 289 4.83 11.33 -7.55
CA LEU A 289 6.00 10.84 -6.82
C LEU A 289 6.36 11.81 -5.67
N ALA A 290 7.19 11.36 -4.73
CA ALA A 290 7.67 12.19 -3.63
C ALA A 290 8.42 13.46 -4.12
N THR A 291 8.99 13.41 -5.33
CA THR A 291 9.61 14.55 -6.01
C THR A 291 8.61 15.60 -6.50
N GLY A 292 7.31 15.35 -6.38
CA GLY A 292 6.24 16.16 -6.97
C GLY A 292 5.97 15.85 -8.45
N THR A 293 6.76 14.97 -9.07
CA THR A 293 6.60 14.59 -10.48
C THR A 293 5.36 13.72 -10.65
N LYS A 294 4.46 14.10 -11.55
CA LYS A 294 3.34 13.24 -11.95
C LYS A 294 3.82 12.20 -12.96
N VAL A 295 3.52 10.94 -12.70
CA VAL A 295 3.78 9.81 -13.59
C VAL A 295 2.49 9.07 -13.87
N SER A 296 2.44 8.39 -15.02
CA SER A 296 1.32 7.54 -15.36
C SER A 296 1.74 6.21 -15.97
N VAL A 297 0.86 5.23 -15.80
CA VAL A 297 0.98 3.86 -16.31
C VAL A 297 -0.36 3.49 -16.92
N LEU A 298 -0.34 2.96 -18.14
CA LEU A 298 -1.51 2.39 -18.80
C LEU A 298 -1.60 0.91 -18.46
N GLN A 299 -2.72 0.45 -17.91
CA GLN A 299 -2.94 -0.96 -17.59
C GLN A 299 -4.01 -1.56 -18.48
N ARG A 300 -3.74 -2.79 -18.96
CA ARG A 300 -4.70 -3.68 -19.62
C ARG A 300 -4.87 -4.89 -18.72
N LEU A 301 -6.09 -5.10 -18.26
CA LEU A 301 -6.48 -6.18 -17.37
C LEU A 301 -7.42 -7.12 -18.10
N VAL A 302 -7.12 -8.41 -18.04
CA VAL A 302 -8.09 -9.48 -18.35
C VAL A 302 -8.26 -10.33 -17.11
N VAL A 303 -9.50 -10.52 -16.68
CA VAL A 303 -9.89 -11.46 -15.63
C VAL A 303 -10.89 -12.44 -16.20
N ARG A 304 -10.73 -13.71 -15.89
CA ARG A 304 -11.75 -14.73 -16.14
C ARG A 304 -12.06 -15.52 -14.89
N ARG A 305 -13.33 -15.84 -14.69
CA ARG A 305 -13.76 -16.74 -13.62
C ARG A 305 -14.01 -18.15 -14.15
N PHE A 306 -13.60 -19.13 -13.39
CA PHE A 306 -13.83 -20.55 -13.65
C PHE A 306 -14.56 -21.14 -12.45
N ILE A 307 -15.77 -21.66 -12.68
CA ILE A 307 -16.66 -22.15 -11.64
C ILE A 307 -16.64 -23.67 -11.69
N GLU A 308 -16.16 -24.29 -10.62
CA GLU A 308 -16.16 -25.73 -10.41
C GLU A 308 -17.14 -26.09 -9.27
N ASN A 309 -17.33 -27.38 -9.01
CA ASN A 309 -18.35 -27.84 -8.05
C ASN A 309 -18.06 -27.41 -6.60
N ASP A 310 -16.80 -27.40 -6.19
CA ASP A 310 -16.35 -27.18 -4.81
C ASP A 310 -15.45 -25.95 -4.66
N ARG A 311 -15.11 -25.29 -5.77
CA ARG A 311 -14.16 -24.17 -5.80
C ARG A 311 -14.41 -23.27 -6.99
N ILE A 312 -14.00 -22.02 -6.83
CA ILE A 312 -14.07 -21.02 -7.90
C ILE A 312 -12.71 -20.36 -8.02
N PHE A 313 -12.28 -20.16 -9.25
CA PHE A 313 -11.04 -19.45 -9.56
C PHE A 313 -11.34 -18.14 -10.24
N HIS A 314 -10.68 -17.07 -9.81
CA HIS A 314 -10.47 -15.92 -10.67
C HIS A 314 -9.01 -15.95 -11.11
N VAL A 315 -8.78 -15.92 -12.41
CA VAL A 315 -7.44 -15.86 -12.99
C VAL A 315 -7.35 -14.57 -13.76
N TRP A 316 -6.25 -13.83 -13.58
CA TRP A 316 -6.05 -12.58 -14.27
C TRP A 316 -4.63 -12.38 -14.78
N LYS A 317 -4.58 -11.58 -15.84
CA LYS A 317 -3.38 -11.03 -16.44
C LYS A 317 -3.46 -9.51 -16.43
N VAL A 318 -2.41 -8.86 -15.95
CA VAL A 318 -2.25 -7.41 -16.06
C VAL A 318 -1.00 -7.10 -16.84
N TYR A 319 -1.18 -6.40 -17.96
CA TYR A 319 -0.06 -5.83 -18.69
C TYR A 319 -0.04 -4.31 -18.50
N SER A 320 1.07 -3.81 -17.96
CA SER A 320 1.26 -2.41 -17.59
C SER A 320 2.34 -1.76 -18.44
N GLU A 321 2.08 -0.58 -19.00
CA GLU A 321 3.04 0.20 -19.78
C GLU A 321 3.25 1.58 -19.17
N GLY A 322 4.50 1.93 -18.89
CA GLY A 322 4.86 3.24 -18.38
C GLY A 322 4.73 4.33 -19.44
N GLU A 323 4.32 5.52 -19.02
CA GLU A 323 4.16 6.70 -19.86
C GLU A 323 5.04 7.86 -19.39
N GLY A 324 5.22 8.86 -20.25
CA GLY A 324 6.04 10.04 -19.94
C GLY A 324 7.48 9.63 -19.62
N ILE A 325 7.93 9.94 -18.39
CA ILE A 325 9.28 9.57 -17.91
C ILE A 325 9.46 8.07 -17.66
N LEU A 326 8.37 7.30 -17.57
CA LEU A 326 8.39 5.84 -17.41
C LEU A 326 8.29 5.12 -18.77
N ARG A 327 8.30 5.86 -19.88
CA ARG A 327 8.16 5.29 -21.23
C ARG A 327 9.25 4.24 -21.48
N GLY A 328 8.84 3.09 -22.00
CA GLY A 328 9.72 1.94 -22.27
C GLY A 328 9.74 0.91 -21.13
N MET A 329 9.29 1.28 -19.93
CA MET A 329 9.06 0.35 -18.84
C MET A 329 7.74 -0.40 -19.06
N HIS A 330 7.74 -1.70 -18.83
CA HIS A 330 6.54 -2.52 -18.85
C HIS A 330 6.62 -3.60 -17.77
N SER A 331 5.46 -4.09 -17.37
CA SER A 331 5.31 -5.23 -16.45
C SER A 331 4.22 -6.15 -16.98
N ASP A 332 4.48 -7.45 -16.91
CA ASP A 332 3.50 -8.51 -17.17
C ASP A 332 3.28 -9.27 -15.86
N GLU A 333 2.07 -9.22 -15.35
CA GLU A 333 1.65 -9.83 -14.09
C GLU A 333 0.67 -10.96 -14.38
N THR A 334 0.95 -12.14 -13.85
CA THR A 334 0.04 -13.28 -13.80
C THR A 334 -0.37 -13.52 -12.36
N SER A 335 -1.67 -13.67 -12.10
CA SER A 335 -2.14 -13.97 -10.75
C SER A 335 -3.48 -14.70 -10.78
N TRP A 336 -3.80 -15.33 -9.66
CA TRP A 336 -5.05 -16.06 -9.49
C TRP A 336 -5.45 -16.06 -8.02
N CYS A 337 -6.73 -16.27 -7.77
CA CYS A 337 -7.23 -16.60 -6.44
C CYS A 337 -8.26 -17.73 -6.52
N ARG A 338 -8.26 -18.57 -5.48
CA ARG A 338 -9.20 -19.69 -5.31
C ARG A 338 -10.08 -19.40 -4.11
N PHE A 339 -11.38 -19.46 -4.34
CA PHE A 339 -12.40 -19.44 -3.30
C PHE A 339 -12.90 -20.87 -3.09
N ARG A 340 -13.07 -21.28 -1.83
CA ARG A 340 -13.71 -22.55 -1.47
C ARG A 340 -14.43 -22.39 -0.14
N PRO A 341 -15.53 -23.10 0.12
CA PRO A 341 -16.14 -23.09 1.45
C PRO A 341 -15.17 -23.64 2.50
N THR A 342 -15.28 -23.14 3.73
CA THR A 342 -14.58 -23.73 4.87
C THR A 342 -15.14 -25.12 5.18
N PRO A 343 -14.35 -26.04 5.78
CA PRO A 343 -14.82 -27.39 6.09
C PRO A 343 -16.04 -27.44 7.01
N ASP A 344 -16.25 -26.41 7.83
CA ASP A 344 -17.39 -26.25 8.73
C ASP A 344 -18.59 -25.52 8.08
N GLY A 345 -18.44 -25.04 6.84
CA GLY A 345 -19.48 -24.38 6.04
C GLY A 345 -19.86 -22.96 6.49
N PHE A 346 -19.17 -22.39 7.49
CA PHE A 346 -19.50 -21.07 8.04
C PHE A 346 -18.77 -19.90 7.37
N GLY A 347 -17.78 -20.17 6.51
CA GLY A 347 -16.98 -19.14 5.85
C GLY A 347 -16.46 -19.57 4.48
N THR A 348 -15.61 -18.71 3.92
CA THR A 348 -14.93 -18.86 2.63
C THR A 348 -13.42 -18.78 2.79
#